data_AF-A0A8T4C7F6-F1
#
_entry.id   AF-A0A8T4C7F6-F1
#
_cell.length_a   1.000
_cell.length_b   1.000
_cell.length_c   1.000
_cell.angle_alpha   90.00
_cell.angle_beta   90.00
_cell.angle_gamma   90.00
#
_symmetry.space_group_name_H-M   'P 1'
#
loop_
_entity.id
_entity.type
_entity.pdbx_description
1 polymer ?
#
loop_
_entity_poly.entity_id
_entity_poly.type
_entity_poly.pdbx_seq_one_letter_code
_entity_poly.pdbx_strand_id
1 'polypeptide(L)'
;MKTKNQSPFEKWWKASTRSVLRFKWNQWKMDTRKPLLSVVEVVLSVGIAGAIALYLDPDWNVVPFPYNVLAFIILAGAAILVHRRTRPYRLAQKLVKSNKQ
;
A
#
# COMPACT_ATOMS: atom_id res chain seq x y z
N MET A 1 45.23 -23.81 8.44
CA MET A 1 43.91 -23.12 8.42
C MET A 1 43.33 -23.09 9.83
N LYS A 2 43.28 -21.93 10.50
CA LYS A 2 42.68 -21.80 11.85
C LYS A 2 41.16 -21.69 11.71
N THR A 3 40.44 -22.77 11.99
CA THR A 3 38.98 -22.71 12.16
C THR A 3 38.69 -21.95 13.45
N LYS A 4 38.25 -20.69 13.35
CA LYS A 4 37.77 -19.92 14.51
C LYS A 4 36.65 -20.71 15.17
N ASN A 5 36.92 -21.26 16.35
CA ASN A 5 35.94 -21.94 17.19
C ASN A 5 34.99 -20.87 17.74
N GLN A 6 33.93 -20.56 16.99
CA GLN A 6 32.93 -19.58 17.41
C GLN A 6 32.00 -20.21 18.42
N SER A 7 31.85 -19.56 19.58
CA SER A 7 30.96 -20.03 20.64
C SER A 7 29.50 -20.07 20.15
N PRO A 8 28.67 -21.01 20.66
CA PRO A 8 27.25 -21.11 20.31
C PRO A 8 26.50 -19.78 20.50
N PHE A 9 26.92 -19.02 21.51
CA PHE A 9 26.39 -17.71 21.83
C PHE A 9 26.64 -16.67 20.73
N GLU A 10 27.83 -16.62 20.13
CA GLU A 10 28.11 -15.68 19.02
C GLU A 10 27.29 -15.98 17.76
N LYS A 11 27.09 -17.28 17.46
CA LYS A 11 26.23 -17.70 16.35
C LYS A 11 24.78 -17.28 16.59
N TRP A 12 24.26 -17.52 17.79
CA TRP A 12 22.91 -17.12 18.20
C TRP A 12 22.73 -15.59 18.16
N TRP A 13 23.70 -14.84 18.70
CA TRP A 13 23.66 -13.38 18.72
C TRP A 13 23.65 -12.77 17.31
N LYS A 14 24.48 -13.29 16.40
CA LYS A 14 24.52 -12.86 14.99
C LYS A 14 23.25 -13.23 14.21
N ALA A 15 22.64 -14.38 14.53
CA ALA A 15 21.36 -14.77 13.95
C ALA A 15 20.25 -13.81 14.39
N SER A 16 20.16 -13.52 15.69
CA SER A 16 19.17 -12.61 16.28
C SER A 16 19.27 -11.18 15.74
N THR A 17 20.49 -10.62 15.67
CA THR A 17 20.70 -9.28 15.10
C THR A 17 20.34 -9.22 13.62
N ARG A 18 20.63 -10.26 12.84
CA ARG A 18 20.19 -10.33 11.43
C ARG A 18 18.67 -10.39 11.26
N SER A 19 17.95 -11.07 12.14
CA SER A 19 16.47 -11.08 12.13
C SER A 19 15.89 -9.72 12.51
N VAL A 20 16.43 -9.05 13.53
CA VAL A 20 15.98 -7.71 13.96
C VAL A 20 16.27 -6.66 12.90
N LEU A 21 17.46 -6.71 12.27
CA LEU A 21 17.81 -5.84 11.14
C LEU A 21 16.91 -6.06 9.94
N ARG A 22 16.60 -7.32 9.58
CA ARG A 22 15.64 -7.61 8.51
C ARG A 22 14.24 -7.11 8.85
N PHE A 23 13.82 -7.20 10.11
CA PHE A 23 12.52 -6.70 10.56
C PHE A 23 12.46 -5.17 10.48
N LYS A 24 13.49 -4.46 10.97
CA LYS A 24 13.61 -2.99 10.86
C LYS A 24 13.67 -2.52 9.40
N TRP A 25 14.41 -3.24 8.54
CA TRP A 25 14.51 -2.91 7.12
C TRP A 25 13.18 -3.07 6.38
N ASN A 26 12.44 -4.15 6.67
CA ASN A 26 11.11 -4.37 6.12
C ASN A 26 10.10 -3.33 6.66
N GLN A 27 10.20 -2.94 7.93
CA GLN A 27 9.42 -1.86 8.53
C GLN A 27 9.66 -0.52 7.81
N TRP A 28 10.92 -0.16 7.53
CA TRP A 28 11.25 1.10 6.83
C TRP A 28 10.68 1.14 5.39
N LYS A 29 10.77 0.03 4.64
CA LYS A 29 10.14 -0.07 3.31
C LYS A 29 8.62 0.04 3.35
N MET A 30 8.00 -0.30 4.48
CA MET A 30 6.55 -0.17 4.67
C MET A 30 6.16 1.27 4.97
N ASP A 31 6.98 2.05 5.67
CA ASP A 31 6.70 3.46 6.00
C ASP A 31 6.73 4.37 4.76
N THR A 32 7.67 4.19 3.83
CA THR A 32 7.70 5.01 2.60
C THR A 32 6.53 4.70 1.66
N ARG A 33 5.96 3.50 1.75
CA ARG A 33 4.81 3.09 0.92
C ARG A 33 3.48 3.62 1.43
N LYS A 34 3.36 3.90 2.73
CA LYS A 34 2.13 4.44 3.34
C LYS A 34 1.65 5.76 2.71
N PRO A 35 2.48 6.83 2.59
CA PRO A 35 2.03 8.07 1.98
C PRO A 35 1.71 7.89 0.50
N LEU A 36 2.50 7.09 -0.22
CA LEU A 36 2.27 6.81 -1.63
C LEU A 36 0.92 6.12 -1.88
N LEU A 37 0.56 5.14 -1.04
CA LEU A 37 -0.74 4.46 -1.13
C LEU A 37 -1.91 5.42 -0.83
N SER A 38 -1.76 6.32 0.13
CA SER A 38 -2.77 7.35 0.40
C SER A 38 -2.91 8.32 -0.77
N VAL A 39 -1.81 8.76 -1.39
CA VAL A 39 -1.83 9.62 -2.58
C VAL A 39 -2.53 8.92 -3.75
N VAL A 40 -2.23 7.64 -3.99
CA VAL A 40 -2.89 6.85 -5.03
C VAL A 40 -4.40 6.73 -4.78
N GLU A 41 -4.83 6.48 -3.54
CA GLU A 41 -6.26 6.45 -3.19
C GLU A 41 -6.96 7.78 -3.43
N VAL A 42 -6.31 8.91 -3.11
CA VAL A 42 -6.87 10.26 -3.37
C VAL A 42 -6.97 10.52 -4.87
N VAL A 43 -5.92 10.24 -5.64
CA VAL A 43 -5.93 10.41 -7.10
C VAL A 43 -7.03 9.58 -7.76
N LEU A 44 -7.20 8.32 -7.32
CA LEU A 44 -8.29 7.47 -7.82
C LEU A 44 -9.67 8.01 -7.45
N SER A 45 -9.84 8.54 -6.24
CA SER A 45 -11.11 9.13 -5.80
C SER A 45 -11.48 10.36 -6.63
N VAL A 46 -10.50 11.25 -6.88
CA VAL A 46 -10.68 12.41 -7.77
C VAL A 46 -10.96 11.97 -9.20
N GLY A 47 -10.26 10.96 -9.69
CA GLY A 47 -10.50 10.38 -11.03
C GLY A 47 -11.92 9.84 -11.19
N ILE A 48 -12.44 9.13 -10.18
CA ILE A 48 -13.83 8.64 -10.16
C ILE A 48 -14.81 9.81 -10.15
N ALA A 49 -14.59 10.82 -9.32
CA ALA A 49 -15.45 12.00 -9.29
C ALA A 49 -15.46 12.75 -10.63
N GLY A 50 -14.30 12.89 -11.28
CA GLY A 50 -14.19 13.46 -12.62
C GLY A 50 -14.89 12.63 -13.69
N ALA A 51 -14.77 11.30 -13.62
CA ALA A 51 -15.48 10.40 -14.53
C ALA A 51 -17.01 10.48 -14.37
N ILE A 52 -17.51 10.64 -13.14
CA ILE A 52 -18.94 10.86 -12.87
C ILE A 52 -19.37 12.22 -13.43
N ALA A 53 -18.59 13.28 -13.19
CA ALA A 53 -18.89 14.61 -13.71
C ALA A 53 -18.97 14.63 -15.24
N LEU A 54 -18.01 14.00 -15.93
CA LEU A 54 -18.02 13.83 -17.39
C LEU A 54 -19.19 12.99 -17.90
N TYR A 55 -19.69 12.05 -17.08
CA TYR A 55 -20.84 11.23 -17.47
C TYR A 55 -22.17 11.96 -17.31
N LEU A 56 -22.30 12.81 -16.28
CA LEU A 56 -23.54 13.50 -15.95
C LEU A 56 -23.78 14.75 -16.80
N ASP A 57 -22.73 15.41 -17.27
CA ASP A 57 -22.82 16.64 -18.05
C ASP A 57 -22.53 16.37 -19.54
N PRO A 58 -23.55 16.42 -20.42
CA PRO A 58 -23.38 16.20 -21.86
C PRO A 58 -22.46 17.22 -22.54
N ASP A 59 -22.41 18.46 -22.03
CA ASP A 59 -21.63 19.54 -22.64
C ASP A 59 -20.13 19.34 -22.41
N TRP A 60 -19.79 18.67 -21.31
CA TRP A 60 -18.40 18.34 -20.95
C TRP A 60 -18.02 16.92 -21.39
N ASN A 61 -18.99 16.12 -21.85
CA ASN A 61 -18.74 14.74 -22.23
C ASN A 61 -18.01 14.62 -23.58
N VAL A 62 -16.70 14.81 -23.54
CA VAL A 62 -15.80 14.59 -24.70
C VAL A 62 -15.67 13.12 -25.08
N VAL A 63 -16.09 12.20 -24.21
CA VAL A 63 -15.92 10.75 -24.40
C VAL A 63 -17.24 10.13 -24.84
N PRO A 64 -17.37 9.69 -26.09
CA PRO A 64 -18.64 9.15 -26.58
C PRO A 64 -19.02 7.85 -25.86
N PHE A 65 -20.33 7.61 -25.76
CA PHE A 65 -20.84 6.32 -25.30
C PHE A 65 -20.39 5.20 -26.26
N PRO A 66 -20.00 4.01 -25.76
CA PRO A 66 -19.99 3.55 -24.36
C PRO A 66 -18.66 3.75 -23.62
N TYR A 67 -17.70 4.46 -24.21
CA TYR A 67 -16.34 4.55 -23.69
C TYR A 67 -16.24 5.29 -22.35
N ASN A 68 -17.13 6.25 -22.09
CA ASN A 68 -17.25 6.93 -20.79
C ASN A 68 -17.62 5.95 -19.66
N VAL A 69 -18.56 5.02 -19.91
CA VAL A 69 -18.95 3.97 -18.98
C VAL A 69 -17.80 3.00 -18.73
N LEU A 70 -17.08 2.61 -19.78
CA LEU A 70 -15.90 1.74 -19.65
C LEU A 70 -14.80 2.40 -18.81
N ALA A 71 -14.53 3.69 -19.03
CA ALA A 71 -13.57 4.46 -18.24
C ALA A 71 -13.96 4.49 -16.75
N PHE A 72 -15.24 4.70 -16.44
CA PHE A 72 -15.74 4.63 -15.07
C PHE A 72 -15.54 3.24 -14.44
N ILE A 73 -15.89 2.16 -15.15
CA ILE A 73 -15.73 0.78 -14.66
C ILE A 73 -14.24 0.49 -14.37
N ILE A 74 -13.34 0.90 -15.26
CA ILE A 74 -11.89 0.69 -15.08
C ILE A 74 -11.38 1.45 -13.85
N LEU A 75 -11.75 2.72 -13.69
CA LEU A 75 -11.33 3.54 -12.55
C LEU A 75 -11.89 3.01 -11.22
N ALA A 76 -13.17 2.64 -11.19
CA ALA A 76 -13.81 2.02 -10.03
C ALA A 76 -13.14 0.68 -9.68
N GLY A 77 -12.87 -0.17 -10.67
CA GLY A 77 -12.17 -1.44 -10.50
C GLY A 77 -10.75 -1.25 -9.93
N ALA A 78 -10.00 -0.28 -10.46
CA ALA A 78 -8.68 0.07 -9.95
C ALA A 78 -8.72 0.55 -8.49
N ALA A 79 -9.67 1.42 -8.15
CA ALA A 79 -9.87 1.88 -6.78
C ALA A 79 -10.18 0.74 -5.81
N ILE A 80 -11.06 -0.19 -6.20
CA ILE A 80 -11.39 -1.36 -5.39
C ILE A 80 -10.15 -2.25 -5.19
N LEU A 81 -9.37 -2.49 -6.25
CA LEU A 81 -8.19 -3.33 -6.20
C LEU A 81 -7.10 -2.73 -5.30
N VAL A 82 -6.88 -1.41 -5.41
CA VAL A 82 -5.98 -0.68 -4.51
C VAL A 82 -6.47 -0.78 -3.07
N HIS A 83 -7.76 -0.50 -2.83
CA HIS A 83 -8.34 -0.56 -1.48
C HIS A 83 -8.22 -1.96 -0.85
N ARG A 84 -8.44 -3.03 -1.62
CA ARG A 84 -8.25 -4.42 -1.14
C ARG A 84 -6.80 -4.67 -0.70
N ARG A 85 -5.84 -4.14 -1.46
CA ARG A 85 -4.41 -4.26 -1.12
C ARG A 85 -4.03 -3.43 0.11
N THR A 86 -4.75 -2.36 0.42
CA THR A 86 -4.43 -1.45 1.54
C THR A 86 -5.02 -1.89 2.88
N ARG A 87 -6.09 -2.72 2.88
CA ARG A 87 -6.73 -3.26 4.10
C ARG A 87 -5.78 -3.83 5.16
N PRO A 88 -4.82 -4.72 4.85
CA PRO A 88 -3.95 -5.31 5.88
C PRO A 88 -3.11 -4.27 6.62
N TYR A 89 -2.69 -3.19 5.96
CA TYR A 89 -1.91 -2.13 6.59
C TYR A 89 -2.72 -1.31 7.60
N ARG A 90 -4.01 -1.09 7.33
CA ARG A 90 -4.91 -0.37 8.23
C ARG A 90 -5.21 -1.17 9.50
N LEU A 91 -5.38 -2.49 9.35
CA LEU A 91 -5.63 -3.39 10.49
C LEU A 91 -4.39 -3.49 11.40
N ALA A 92 -3.20 -3.60 10.80
CA ALA A 92 -1.95 -3.61 11.56
C ALA A 92 -1.75 -2.32 12.38
N GLN A 93 -2.10 -1.15 11.83
CA GLN A 93 -2.02 0.12 12.57
C GLN A 93 -3.02 0.20 13.73
N LYS A 94 -4.25 -0.30 13.54
CA LYS A 94 -5.25 -0.34 14.62
C LYS A 94 -4.78 -1.20 15.80
N LEU A 95 -4.18 -2.35 15.52
CA LEU A 95 -3.63 -3.25 16.55
C LEU A 95 -2.45 -2.61 17.31
N VAL A 96 -1.52 -1.95 16.62
CA VAL A 96 -0.40 -1.24 17.25
C VAL A 96 -0.87 -0.08 18.13
N LYS A 97 -1.90 0.65 17.69
CA LYS A 97 -2.48 1.76 18.46
C LYS A 97 -3.25 1.26 19.70
N SER A 98 -3.96 0.14 19.58
CA SER A 98 -4.69 -0.49 20.68
C SER A 98 -3.78 -1.06 21.77
N ASN A 99 -2.56 -1.48 21.43
CA ASN A 99 -1.59 -2.03 22.40
C ASN A 99 -0.73 -0.96 23.09
N LYS A 100 -0.98 0.32 22.80
CA LYS A 100 -0.33 1.48 23.44
C LYS A 100 -1.24 2.20 24.44
N GLN A 101 -2.49 1.76 24.56
CA GLN A 101 -3.42 2.18 25.62
C GLN A 101 -3.37 1.14 26.74
#